data_AF-A0A158C965-F1
#
_entry.id   AF-A0A158C965-F1
#
_cell.length_a   1.000
_cell.length_b   1.000
_cell.length_c   1.000
_cell.angle_alpha   90.00
_cell.angle_beta   90.00
_cell.angle_gamma   90.00
#
_symmetry.space_group_name_H-M   'P 1'
#
loop_
_entity.id
_entity.type
_entity.pdbx_description
1 polymer ?
#
loop_
_entity_poly.entity_id
_entity_poly.type
_entity_poly.pdbx_seq_one_letter_code
_entity_poly.pdbx_strand_id
1 'polypeptide(L)'
;MTFVLQNRCDCDFEVVSSAFEVKRTYIGARHALPKAGWGYAVTDAVTPATVLPTRSELWTTFEADTRATFRGAVPAEAPSSFDPQYYFAGRILYRRFCGELIETSVYRRLAYPELDCSIIEPNDACLNKEGSVVFASV
;
A
#
# COMPACT_ATOMS: atom_id res chain seq x y z
N MET A 1 -2.75 -2.90 -10.35
CA MET A 1 -1.57 -2.10 -9.94
C MET A 1 -0.45 -3.02 -9.51
N THR A 2 0.81 -2.71 -9.82
CA THR A 2 1.96 -3.51 -9.37
C THR A 2 2.73 -2.76 -8.29
N PHE A 3 3.07 -3.44 -7.20
CA PHE A 3 3.96 -2.92 -6.18
C PHE A 3 5.06 -3.94 -5.89
N VAL A 4 6.29 -3.45 -5.78
CA VAL A 4 7.48 -4.27 -5.58
C VAL A 4 8.03 -4.00 -4.18
N LEU A 5 8.09 -5.05 -3.37
CA LEU A 5 8.79 -5.00 -2.10
C LEU A 5 10.20 -5.55 -2.31
N GLN A 6 11.21 -4.70 -2.15
CA GLN A 6 12.60 -5.11 -2.27
C GLN A 6 13.17 -5.46 -0.88
N ASN A 7 13.71 -6.67 -0.74
CA ASN A 7 14.59 -6.99 0.38
C ASN A 7 15.99 -6.43 0.10
N ARG A 8 16.23 -5.16 0.42
CA ARG A 8 17.57 -4.58 0.28
C ARG A 8 18.56 -5.02 1.37
N CYS A 9 18.16 -5.91 2.26
CA CYS A 9 18.99 -6.37 3.37
C CYS A 9 19.76 -7.64 3.01
N ASP A 10 20.87 -7.84 3.71
CA ASP A 10 21.68 -9.05 3.65
C ASP A 10 21.11 -10.20 4.51
N CYS A 11 19.85 -10.09 4.94
CA CYS A 11 19.15 -11.08 5.75
C CYS A 11 17.76 -11.37 5.16
N ASP A 12 17.31 -12.61 5.31
CA ASP A 12 15.94 -12.99 4.97
C ASP A 12 14.95 -12.24 5.89
N PHE A 13 13.76 -12.00 5.37
CA PHE A 13 12.65 -11.54 6.20
C PHE A 13 11.38 -12.34 5.95
N GLU A 14 10.52 -12.36 6.97
CA GLU A 14 9.21 -13.00 6.96
C GLU A 14 8.11 -11.94 7.03
N VAL A 15 7.14 -12.00 6.12
CA VAL A 15 5.97 -11.12 6.16
C VAL A 15 5.04 -11.55 7.29
N VAL A 16 4.81 -10.65 8.25
CA VAL A 16 3.95 -10.89 9.41
C VAL A 16 2.50 -10.55 9.08
N SER A 17 2.27 -9.40 8.46
CA SER A 17 0.95 -8.98 8.03
C SER A 17 1.05 -7.95 6.91
N SER A 18 -0.02 -7.83 6.13
CA SER A 18 -0.15 -6.79 5.13
C SER A 18 -1.59 -6.27 5.09
N ALA A 19 -1.75 -4.99 4.72
CA ALA A 19 -3.04 -4.38 4.51
C ALA A 19 -2.95 -3.37 3.38
N PHE A 20 -3.86 -3.48 2.42
CA PHE A 20 -3.91 -2.64 1.23
C PHE A 20 -5.34 -2.18 0.97
N GLU A 21 -5.47 -0.98 0.44
CA GLU A 21 -6.75 -0.41 0.08
C GLU A 21 -6.58 0.57 -1.08
N VAL A 22 -7.65 0.72 -1.86
CA VAL A 22 -7.84 1.87 -2.73
C VAL A 22 -8.86 2.80 -2.09
N LYS A 23 -8.57 4.09 -2.05
CA LYS A 23 -9.44 5.11 -1.46
C LYS A 23 -9.76 6.19 -2.48
N ARG A 24 -10.96 6.77 -2.38
CA ARG A 24 -11.39 7.92 -3.19
C ARG A 24 -11.52 9.16 -2.31
N THR A 25 -10.86 10.25 -2.67
CA THR A 25 -10.70 11.43 -1.79
C THR A 25 -10.16 12.65 -2.54
N TYR A 26 -10.29 13.84 -1.95
CA TYR A 26 -9.89 15.10 -2.59
C TYR A 26 -8.39 15.39 -2.43
N ILE A 27 -7.83 16.08 -3.42
CA ILE A 27 -6.46 16.60 -3.36
C ILE A 27 -6.34 17.54 -2.14
N GLY A 28 -5.31 17.31 -1.33
CA GLY A 28 -5.02 18.11 -0.14
C GLY A 28 -5.81 17.73 1.12
N ALA A 29 -6.67 16.70 1.06
CA ALA A 29 -7.24 16.11 2.26
C ALA A 29 -6.14 15.49 3.15
N ARG A 30 -6.43 15.28 4.45
CA ARG A 30 -5.52 14.51 5.31
C ARG A 30 -5.77 13.03 5.10
N HIS A 31 -4.70 12.27 4.85
CA HIS A 31 -4.79 10.84 4.66
C HIS A 31 -4.19 10.06 5.83
N ALA A 32 -4.55 8.79 5.88
CA ALA A 32 -4.03 7.84 6.85
C ALA A 32 -3.84 6.50 6.14
N LEU A 33 -2.82 5.75 6.60
CA LEU A 33 -2.59 4.38 6.18
C LEU A 33 -3.82 3.49 6.45
N PRO A 34 -3.89 2.31 5.80
CA PRO A 34 -5.06 1.46 5.86
C PRO A 34 -5.51 1.11 7.27
N LYS A 35 -6.80 1.34 7.52
CA LYS A 35 -7.57 0.78 8.65
C LYS A 35 -8.75 0.05 8.03
N ALA A 36 -9.13 -1.09 8.60
CA ALA A 36 -10.25 -1.87 8.10
C ALA A 36 -11.52 -1.01 7.96
N GLY A 37 -12.17 -1.07 6.79
CA GLY A 37 -13.49 -0.49 6.54
C GLY A 37 -13.55 0.95 5.98
N TRP A 38 -12.43 1.55 5.55
CA TRP A 38 -12.40 2.94 5.07
C TRP A 38 -12.31 3.12 3.55
N GLY A 39 -12.15 2.05 2.77
CA GLY A 39 -11.98 2.11 1.32
C GLY A 39 -12.31 0.80 0.62
N TYR A 40 -12.03 0.73 -0.68
CA TYR A 40 -12.12 -0.50 -1.45
C TYR A 40 -11.07 -1.48 -0.94
N ALA A 41 -11.53 -2.60 -0.40
CA ALA A 41 -10.64 -3.68 0.03
C ALA A 41 -9.90 -4.21 -1.21
N VAL A 42 -8.58 -4.28 -1.11
CA VAL A 42 -7.74 -4.96 -2.10
C VAL A 42 -7.69 -6.42 -1.70
N THR A 43 -8.08 -7.31 -2.62
CA THR A 43 -8.30 -8.74 -2.32
C THR A 43 -7.00 -9.53 -2.31
N ASP A 44 -5.98 -9.07 -3.03
CA ASP A 44 -4.64 -9.64 -2.95
C ASP A 44 -3.86 -8.99 -1.82
N ALA A 45 -3.42 -9.82 -0.87
CA ALA A 45 -2.55 -9.42 0.22
C ALA A 45 -1.37 -10.38 0.25
N VAL A 46 -0.18 -9.88 0.59
CA VAL A 46 0.98 -10.75 0.77
C VAL A 46 0.67 -11.71 1.91
N THR A 47 0.69 -13.01 1.61
CA THR A 47 0.31 -14.06 2.56
C THR A 47 1.21 -13.97 3.79
N PRO A 48 0.65 -13.97 5.01
CA PRO A 48 1.45 -14.08 6.22
C PRO A 48 2.37 -15.31 6.16
N ALA A 49 3.55 -15.20 6.78
CA ALA A 49 4.64 -16.17 6.71
C ALA A 49 5.32 -16.32 5.33
N THR A 50 5.02 -15.46 4.34
CA THR A 50 5.82 -15.39 3.12
C THR A 50 7.26 -14.97 3.46
N VAL A 51 8.24 -15.78 3.06
CA VAL A 51 9.67 -15.49 3.28
C VAL A 51 10.29 -14.93 2.00
N LEU A 52 10.94 -13.78 2.13
CA LEU A 52 11.77 -13.20 1.08
C LEU A 52 13.25 -13.47 1.39
N PRO A 53 13.98 -14.20 0.52
CA PRO A 53 15.42 -14.37 0.64
C PRO A 53 16.18 -13.04 0.63
N THR A 54 17.43 -13.04 1.11
CA THR A 54 18.34 -11.88 1.01
C THR A 54 18.36 -11.32 -0.41
N ARG A 55 18.35 -9.98 -0.54
CA ARG A 55 18.47 -9.29 -1.84
C ARG A 55 17.40 -9.66 -2.89
N SER A 56 16.27 -10.23 -2.47
CA SER A 56 15.17 -10.60 -3.36
C SER A 56 14.13 -9.50 -3.52
N GLU A 57 13.26 -9.66 -4.51
CA GLU A 57 12.12 -8.78 -4.74
C GLU A 57 10.84 -9.61 -4.72
N LEU A 58 9.84 -9.14 -3.98
CA LEU A 58 8.47 -9.65 -4.08
C LEU A 58 7.68 -8.74 -5.00
N TRP A 59 7.27 -9.33 -6.11
CA TRP A 59 6.34 -8.72 -7.05
C TRP A 59 4.93 -9.10 -6.63
N THR A 60 4.09 -8.11 -6.34
CA THR A 60 2.67 -8.34 -6.07
C THR A 60 1.82 -7.44 -6.94
N THR A 61 0.87 -8.06 -7.63
CA THR A 61 -0.21 -7.36 -8.31
C THR A 61 -1.37 -7.25 -7.35
N PHE A 62 -1.91 -6.04 -7.24
CA PHE A 62 -3.03 -5.73 -6.38
C PHE A 62 -4.24 -5.42 -7.24
N GLU A 63 -5.28 -6.23 -7.06
CA GLU A 63 -6.61 -6.01 -7.63
C GLU A 63 -7.54 -5.43 -6.55
N ALA A 64 -8.15 -4.29 -6.86
CA ALA A 64 -9.17 -3.71 -5.99
C ALA A 64 -10.51 -4.38 -6.28
N ASP A 65 -11.20 -4.87 -5.25
CA ASP A 65 -12.59 -5.29 -5.42
C ASP A 65 -13.46 -4.05 -5.61
N THR A 66 -13.75 -3.77 -6.88
CA THR A 66 -14.56 -2.65 -7.32
C THR A 66 -16.04 -2.76 -6.95
N ARG A 67 -16.47 -3.89 -6.36
CA ARG A 67 -17.86 -4.15 -5.96
C ARG A 67 -18.10 -3.90 -4.47
N ALA A 68 -17.03 -3.76 -3.67
CA ALA A 68 -17.12 -3.91 -2.22
C ALA A 68 -17.43 -2.64 -1.39
N THR A 69 -17.46 -1.40 -1.92
CA THR A 69 -18.08 -0.25 -1.21
C THR A 69 -18.26 1.01 -2.09
N PHE A 70 -19.36 1.75 -1.86
CA PHE A 70 -19.78 3.01 -2.51
C PHE A 70 -19.91 3.00 -4.06
N ARG A 71 -20.93 2.28 -4.56
CA ARG A 71 -21.57 2.43 -5.88
C ARG A 71 -20.62 2.69 -7.06
N GLY A 72 -19.83 1.70 -7.45
CA GLY A 72 -19.42 1.56 -8.85
C GLY A 72 -17.99 1.09 -9.06
N ALA A 73 -17.74 0.63 -10.28
CA ALA A 73 -16.40 0.33 -10.77
C ALA A 73 -15.50 1.56 -10.65
N VAL A 74 -14.19 1.37 -10.41
CA VAL A 74 -13.21 2.46 -10.63
C VAL A 74 -13.33 2.84 -12.11
N PRO A 75 -13.70 4.09 -12.45
CA PRO A 75 -13.86 4.49 -13.85
C PRO A 75 -12.55 4.33 -14.62
N ALA A 76 -12.62 4.09 -15.92
CA ALA A 76 -11.43 4.11 -16.79
C ALA A 76 -10.96 5.54 -17.09
N GLU A 77 -11.84 6.53 -16.91
CA GLU A 77 -11.57 7.94 -17.18
C GLU A 77 -11.09 8.68 -15.93
N ALA A 78 -10.16 9.61 -16.15
CA ALA A 78 -9.63 10.43 -15.07
C ALA A 78 -10.71 11.37 -14.49
N PRO A 79 -10.86 11.42 -13.15
CA PRO A 79 -11.72 12.43 -12.51
C PRO A 79 -11.18 13.84 -12.77
N SER A 80 -12.07 14.83 -12.81
CA SER A 80 -11.64 16.23 -12.93
C SER A 80 -10.85 16.67 -11.68
N SER A 81 -10.08 17.75 -11.76
CA SER A 81 -9.28 18.25 -10.63
C SER A 81 -10.09 18.58 -9.37
N PHE A 82 -11.39 18.80 -9.50
CA PHE A 82 -12.30 19.10 -8.39
C PHE A 82 -13.04 17.87 -7.88
N ASP A 83 -12.95 16.76 -8.61
CA ASP A 83 -13.53 15.49 -8.19
C ASP A 83 -12.58 14.72 -7.29
N PRO A 84 -13.10 13.86 -6.41
CA PRO A 84 -12.24 13.03 -5.59
C PRO A 84 -11.51 11.99 -6.46
N GLN A 85 -10.18 11.99 -6.29
CA GLN A 85 -9.17 11.19 -6.95
C GLN A 85 -8.99 9.83 -6.26
N TYR A 86 -8.39 8.87 -6.95
CA TYR A 86 -8.10 7.55 -6.40
C TYR A 86 -6.64 7.45 -5.92
N TYR A 87 -6.48 6.84 -4.75
CA TYR A 87 -5.20 6.65 -4.10
C TYR A 87 -5.07 5.19 -3.67
N PHE A 88 -3.88 4.64 -3.84
CA PHE A 88 -3.49 3.37 -3.25
C PHE A 88 -2.75 3.61 -1.95
N ALA A 89 -3.17 2.91 -0.91
CA ALA A 89 -2.50 2.89 0.38
C ALA A 89 -2.20 1.45 0.80
N GLY A 90 -1.01 1.22 1.32
CA GLY A 90 -0.51 -0.09 1.67
C GLY A 90 0.41 -0.05 2.88
N ARG A 91 0.38 -1.10 3.68
CA ARG A 91 1.38 -1.36 4.72
C ARG A 91 1.72 -2.83 4.75
N ILE A 92 3.00 -3.12 4.93
CA ILE A 92 3.54 -4.47 5.10
C ILE A 92 4.39 -4.43 6.35
N LEU A 93 4.04 -5.29 7.30
CA LEU A 93 4.83 -5.56 8.49
C LEU A 93 5.60 -6.84 8.27
N TYR A 94 6.90 -6.81 8.45
CA TYR A 94 7.77 -7.97 8.30
C TYR A 94 8.81 -8.05 9.42
N ARG A 95 9.27 -9.26 9.69
CA ARG A 95 10.25 -9.57 10.72
C ARG A 95 11.57 -9.96 10.04
N ARG A 96 12.67 -9.31 10.41
CA ARG A 96 14.02 -9.74 10.02
C ARG A 96 14.51 -10.87 10.92
N PHE A 97 15.46 -11.68 10.44
CA PHE A 97 16.08 -12.75 11.23
C PHE A 97 16.71 -12.28 12.56
N CYS A 98 17.16 -11.01 12.64
CA CYS A 98 17.63 -10.39 13.88
C CYS A 98 16.54 -10.09 14.93
N GLY A 99 15.27 -10.41 14.65
CA GLY A 99 14.13 -10.20 15.55
C GLY A 99 13.44 -8.84 15.43
N GLU A 100 13.98 -7.93 14.61
CA GLU A 100 13.38 -6.61 14.39
C GLU A 100 12.08 -6.70 13.59
N LEU A 101 11.05 -6.01 14.06
CA LEU A 101 9.83 -5.76 13.30
C LEU A 101 9.97 -4.47 12.52
N ILE A 102 9.58 -4.52 11.25
CA ILE A 102 9.80 -3.46 10.30
C ILE A 102 8.54 -3.23 9.48
N GLU A 103 8.19 -1.96 9.29
CA GLU A 103 7.09 -1.54 8.45
C GLU A 103 7.61 -0.88 7.16
N THR A 104 7.10 -1.36 6.04
CA THR A 104 7.11 -0.64 4.77
C THR A 104 5.68 -0.21 4.46
N SER A 105 5.49 1.06 4.19
CA SER A 105 4.19 1.65 3.88
C SER A 105 4.27 2.53 2.65
N VAL A 106 3.18 2.51 1.89
CA VAL A 106 3.06 3.22 0.62
C VAL A 106 1.73 3.97 0.58
N TYR A 107 1.79 5.19 0.09
CA TYR A 107 0.64 6.02 -0.21
C TYR A 107 0.91 6.79 -1.51
N ARG A 108 0.10 6.55 -2.54
CA ARG A 108 0.30 7.07 -3.89
C ARG A 108 -1.03 7.40 -4.55
N ARG A 109 -1.08 8.50 -5.30
CA ARG A 109 -2.16 8.76 -6.25
C ARG A 109 -2.06 7.81 -7.44
N LEU A 110 -3.20 7.34 -7.95
CA LEU A 110 -3.27 6.51 -9.14
C LEU A 110 -3.29 7.38 -10.40
N ALA A 111 -2.49 7.02 -11.41
CA ALA A 111 -2.54 7.60 -12.74
C ALA A 111 -3.56 6.86 -13.59
N TYR A 112 -4.35 7.61 -14.35
CA TYR A 112 -5.30 7.08 -15.30
C TYR A 112 -4.69 7.00 -16.70
N PRO A 113 -5.18 6.09 -17.55
CA PRO A 113 -6.24 5.10 -17.28
C PRO A 113 -5.78 3.79 -16.61
N GLU A 114 -4.47 3.53 -16.52
CA GLU A 114 -3.92 2.23 -16.11
C GLU A 114 -3.99 1.95 -14.60
N LEU A 115 -4.31 2.98 -13.80
CA LEU A 115 -4.35 2.94 -12.33
C LEU A 115 -3.01 2.55 -11.69
N ASP A 116 -1.92 3.08 -12.26
CA ASP A 116 -0.56 2.90 -11.74
C ASP A 116 -0.21 3.91 -10.66
N CYS A 117 0.67 3.52 -9.72
CA CYS A 117 1.23 4.43 -8.72
C CYS A 117 1.97 5.58 -9.40
N SER A 118 1.54 6.83 -9.19
CA SER A 118 2.10 7.99 -9.88
C SER A 118 2.82 8.97 -8.96
N ILE A 119 2.09 9.61 -8.05
CA ILE A 119 2.56 10.79 -7.31
C ILE A 119 2.42 10.58 -5.80
N ILE A 120 3.40 11.09 -5.06
CA ILE A 120 3.30 11.30 -3.62
C ILE A 120 2.81 12.73 -3.41
N GLU A 121 1.64 12.90 -2.81
CA GLU A 121 1.19 14.22 -2.41
C GLU A 121 2.15 14.76 -1.33
N PRO A 122 2.63 16.01 -1.40
CA PRO A 122 3.61 16.54 -0.46
C PRO A 122 3.18 16.41 1.02
N ASN A 123 1.89 16.59 1.29
CA ASN A 123 1.32 16.50 2.63
C ASN A 123 1.31 15.08 3.21
N ASP A 124 1.42 14.06 2.35
CA ASP A 124 1.36 12.64 2.72
C ASP A 124 2.69 11.93 2.49
N ALA A 125 3.76 12.66 2.19
CA ALA A 125 5.09 12.10 2.03
C ALA A 125 5.52 11.30 3.27
N CYS A 126 5.11 11.73 4.47
CA CYS A 126 5.41 11.05 5.73
C CYS A 126 4.70 9.69 5.91
N LEU A 127 3.64 9.41 5.13
CA LEU A 127 2.96 8.11 5.14
C LEU A 127 3.74 7.05 4.37
N ASN A 128 4.78 7.45 3.63
CA ASN A 128 5.63 6.55 2.87
C ASN A 128 6.88 6.24 3.64
N LYS A 129 7.06 4.97 3.98
CA LYS A 129 8.23 4.50 4.74
C LYS A 129 8.74 3.22 4.10
N GLU A 130 10.05 3.14 3.96
CA GLU A 130 10.72 1.90 3.57
C GLU A 130 11.54 1.43 4.77
N GLY A 131 11.27 0.22 5.24
CA GLY A 131 12.15 -0.42 6.20
C GLY A 131 12.26 0.24 7.57
N SER A 132 11.19 0.92 8.03
CA SER A 132 11.21 1.61 9.34
C SER A 132 10.98 0.63 10.48
N VAL A 133 11.91 0.57 11.43
CA VAL A 133 11.76 -0.28 12.63
C VAL A 133 10.55 0.20 13.43
N VAL A 134 9.66 -0.74 13.76
CA VAL A 134 8.50 -0.49 14.59
C VAL A 134 8.69 -1.17 15.94
N PHE A 135 8.58 -0.38 17.00
CA PHE A 135 8.50 -0.92 18.35
C PHE A 135 7.05 -1.32 18.59
N ALA A 136 6.82 -2.56 19.04
CA ALA A 136 5.53 -2.92 19.60
C ALA A 136 5.28 -1.97 20.78
N SER A 137 4.30 -1.08 20.67
CA SER A 137 3.72 -0.46 21.86
C SER A 137 3.03 -1.58 22.61
N VAL A 138 3.60 -1.98 23.74
CA VAL A 138 3.02 -2.92 24.69
C VAL A 138 1.69 -2.38 25.20
#